data_AF-A0A7C3A770-F1
#
_entry.id   AF-A0A7C3A770-F1
#
_cell.length_a   1.000
_cell.length_b   1.000
_cell.length_c   1.000
_cell.angle_alpha   90.00
_cell.angle_beta   90.00
_cell.angle_gamma   90.00
#
_symmetry.space_group_name_H-M   'P 1'
#
loop_
_entity.id
_entity.type
_entity.pdbx_description
1 polymer ?
#
loop_
_entity_poly.entity_id
_entity_poly.type
_entity_poly.pdbx_seq_one_letter_code
_entity_poly.pdbx_strand_id
1 'polypeptide(L)'
;MHKKGIGAIAAIIIILLIVFLAELVLFSQHVYHGEQQLRVLGEAKLLSESSKLETWVRSYQKAAELGYIQSLFDSGYGSILLPYEFEWNYSSSYLPYWQVYDFPLELCYRSESSEEYTIENSPSEFEDSECEWNDPANAYASDDLRAYASPPSGASYSVIYKGYSFDIPLEAEIERVEVGAEWNTSNPSYESLYAAVSWDGGVTWHEKKFPTQSSENLYFLDFTSATSWDRKKLSPENFSVRVRAYNSYLPPLPPCYPNSTYILTWNQTHYTFKSPEEIGVGELVPCFKDRLTLCRVIGKDKHFGNFELFDVYVGSTHILLTGNHPVWLPELNRTLQAKSLKKGMKVYYLKEGKLILLPIKKIDKVSFEGFVYDVKLDKHAILFSRFKEDLSSSDFSSIEAIDFIPPKPIPKTVYLDWLPVRVTYKIERKFKCPLEIFENYFRQKISLISLNYLKNYLKDFEDLAKKEYPIDF
;
A
#
# COMPACT_ATOMS: atom_id res chain seq x y z
N MET A 1 134.30 55.55 3.42
CA MET A 1 132.93 56.09 3.54
C MET A 1 132.01 55.03 2.92
N HIS A 2 131.06 54.34 3.53
CA HIS A 2 130.17 54.53 4.68
C HIS A 2 130.16 53.26 5.56
N LYS A 3 130.47 53.39 6.86
CA LYS A 3 130.19 52.35 7.87
C LYS A 3 129.35 52.95 9.03
N LYS A 4 128.31 53.70 8.69
CA LYS A 4 127.37 54.30 9.67
C LYS A 4 125.89 53.96 9.42
N GLY A 5 125.59 52.92 8.63
CA GLY A 5 124.20 52.56 8.28
C GLY A 5 123.64 51.27 8.91
N ILE A 6 124.48 50.39 9.46
CA ILE A 6 124.05 49.02 9.81
C ILE A 6 123.28 48.97 11.15
N GLY A 7 123.62 49.85 12.10
CA GLY A 7 122.96 49.86 13.43
C GLY A 7 121.49 50.26 13.41
N ALA A 8 121.11 51.21 12.54
CA ALA A 8 119.71 51.67 12.45
C ALA A 8 118.80 50.61 11.81
N ILE A 9 119.31 49.88 10.81
CA ILE A 9 118.54 48.82 10.13
C ILE A 9 118.32 47.64 11.08
N ALA A 10 119.33 47.26 11.87
CA ALA A 10 119.18 46.19 12.86
C ALA A 10 118.15 46.54 13.95
N ALA A 11 118.13 47.79 14.43
CA ALA A 11 117.14 48.23 15.41
C ALA A 11 115.71 48.20 14.86
N ILE A 12 115.50 48.61 13.62
CA ILE A 12 114.18 48.57 12.96
C ILE A 12 113.71 47.12 12.76
N ILE A 13 114.61 46.21 12.36
CA ILE A 13 114.27 44.79 12.20
C ILE A 13 113.86 44.18 13.53
N ILE A 14 114.56 44.50 14.63
CA ILE A 14 114.22 43.99 15.97
C ILE A 14 112.83 44.50 16.41
N ILE A 15 112.53 45.78 16.19
CA ILE A 15 111.21 46.35 16.53
C ILE A 15 110.10 45.68 15.72
N LEU A 16 110.30 45.49 14.41
CA LEU A 16 109.34 44.80 13.56
C LEU A 16 109.13 43.34 14.00
N LEU A 17 110.19 42.65 14.42
CA LEU A 17 110.09 41.28 14.92
C LEU A 17 109.29 41.20 16.22
N ILE A 18 109.46 42.16 17.12
CA ILE A 18 108.73 42.24 18.40
C ILE A 18 107.24 42.50 18.14
N VAL A 19 106.92 43.43 17.23
CA VAL A 19 105.52 43.72 16.86
C VAL A 19 104.88 42.50 16.22
N PHE A 20 105.59 41.82 15.32
CA PHE A 20 105.08 40.61 14.67
C PHE A 20 104.85 39.47 15.66
N LEU A 21 105.75 39.26 16.63
CA LEU A 21 105.58 38.28 17.71
C LEU A 21 104.38 38.63 18.61
N ALA A 22 104.16 39.91 18.91
CA ALA A 22 103.00 40.34 19.70
C ALA A 22 101.67 40.07 18.97
N GLU A 23 101.60 40.33 17.65
CA GLU A 23 100.41 40.01 16.86
C GLU A 23 100.17 38.49 16.77
N LEU A 24 101.22 37.69 16.66
CA LEU A 24 101.11 36.22 16.63
C LEU A 24 100.57 35.65 17.95
N VAL A 25 100.99 36.20 19.08
CA VAL A 25 100.48 35.81 20.40
C VAL A 25 98.99 36.20 20.53
N LEU A 26 98.62 37.42 20.14
CA LEU A 26 97.23 37.87 20.16
C LEU A 26 96.34 37.04 19.24
N PHE A 27 96.82 36.70 18.05
CA PHE A 27 96.10 35.83 17.12
C PHE A 27 95.90 34.42 17.70
N SER A 28 96.93 33.85 18.34
CA SER A 28 96.81 32.54 18.99
C SER A 28 95.79 32.53 20.14
N GLN A 29 95.71 33.61 20.92
CA GLN A 29 94.73 33.74 22.00
C GLN A 29 93.31 33.89 21.45
N HIS A 30 93.14 34.58 20.31
CA HIS A 30 91.84 34.71 19.65
C HIS A 30 91.34 33.39 19.08
N VAL A 31 92.22 32.60 18.45
CA VAL A 31 91.89 31.26 17.95
C VAL A 31 91.55 30.31 19.10
N TYR A 32 92.32 30.33 20.19
CA TYR A 32 92.06 29.49 21.36
C TYR A 32 90.72 29.82 22.04
N HIS A 33 90.36 31.11 22.14
CA HIS A 33 89.04 31.49 22.67
C HIS A 33 87.89 31.13 21.72
N GLY A 34 88.09 31.20 20.41
CA GLY A 34 87.11 30.77 19.41
C GLY A 34 86.81 29.27 19.50
N GLU A 35 87.84 28.42 19.66
CA GLU A 35 87.66 26.98 19.81
C GLU A 35 86.96 26.59 21.12
N GLN A 36 87.27 27.28 22.22
CA GLN A 36 86.59 27.04 23.51
C GLN A 36 85.10 27.42 23.45
N GLN A 37 84.74 28.52 22.79
CA GLN A 37 83.33 28.89 22.62
C GLN A 37 82.57 27.91 21.72
N LEU A 38 83.20 27.41 20.65
CA LEU A 38 82.59 26.41 19.76
C LEU A 38 82.39 25.06 20.45
N ARG A 39 83.30 24.64 21.35
CA ARG A 39 83.12 23.42 22.16
C ARG A 39 81.95 23.54 23.13
N VAL A 40 81.84 24.65 23.86
CA VAL A 40 80.76 24.88 24.83
C VAL A 40 79.39 24.97 24.13
N LEU A 41 79.32 25.60 22.94
CA LEU A 41 78.11 25.62 22.12
C LEU A 41 77.74 24.24 21.56
N GLY A 42 78.73 23.43 21.17
CA GLY A 42 78.50 22.06 20.71
C GLY A 42 77.97 21.14 21.81
N GLU A 43 78.56 21.18 23.00
CA GLU A 43 78.17 20.36 24.16
C GLU A 43 76.80 20.78 24.72
N ALA A 44 76.49 22.08 24.78
CA ALA A 44 75.19 22.57 25.22
C ALA A 44 74.06 22.18 24.25
N LYS A 45 74.33 22.18 22.94
CA LYS A 45 73.35 21.75 21.94
C LYS A 45 73.09 20.25 22.04
N LEU A 46 74.14 19.44 22.18
CA LEU A 46 74.04 17.98 22.35
C LEU A 46 73.30 17.57 23.63
N LEU A 47 73.56 18.24 24.77
CA LEU A 47 72.83 18.01 26.02
C LEU A 47 71.35 18.40 25.91
N SER A 48 71.03 19.48 25.20
CA SER A 48 69.63 19.89 24.99
C SER A 48 68.87 18.94 24.07
N GLU A 49 69.53 18.38 23.05
CA GLU A 49 68.92 17.44 22.11
C GLU A 49 68.79 16.04 22.73
N SER A 50 69.77 15.59 23.51
CA SER A 50 69.69 14.37 24.33
C SER A 50 68.55 14.43 25.35
N SER A 51 68.42 15.55 26.07
CA SER A 51 67.33 15.76 27.05
C SER A 51 65.95 15.76 26.39
N LYS A 52 65.81 16.35 25.20
CA LYS A 52 64.57 16.32 24.42
C LYS A 52 64.25 14.90 23.96
N LEU A 53 65.24 14.16 23.47
CA LEU A 53 65.05 12.78 23.02
C LEU A 53 64.66 11.85 24.17
N GLU A 54 65.29 11.96 25.34
CA GLU A 54 64.95 11.14 26.50
C GLU A 54 63.54 11.45 27.03
N THR A 55 63.15 12.74 27.04
CA THR A 55 61.79 13.17 27.40
C THR A 55 60.76 12.65 26.40
N TRP A 56 61.12 12.63 25.12
CA TRP A 56 60.25 12.14 24.04
C TRP A 56 60.08 10.61 24.10
N VAL A 57 61.17 9.86 24.29
CA VAL A 57 61.13 8.39 24.44
C VAL A 57 60.33 7.97 25.68
N ARG A 58 60.50 8.66 26.83
CA ARG A 58 59.68 8.39 28.02
C ARG A 58 58.21 8.72 27.80
N SER A 59 57.90 9.77 27.05
CA SER A 59 56.53 10.14 26.69
C SER A 59 55.90 9.10 25.76
N TYR A 60 56.68 8.56 24.82
CA TYR A 60 56.23 7.54 23.88
C TYR A 60 56.02 6.18 24.55
N GLN A 61 56.93 5.77 25.46
CA GLN A 61 56.74 4.58 26.30
C GLN A 61 55.50 4.72 27.20
N LYS A 62 55.28 5.89 27.81
CA LYS A 62 54.08 6.14 28.62
C LYS A 62 52.80 6.08 27.80
N ALA A 63 52.81 6.64 26.58
CA ALA A 63 51.68 6.59 25.66
C ALA A 63 51.41 5.16 25.14
N ALA A 64 52.45 4.37 24.90
CA ALA A 64 52.34 2.98 24.53
C ALA A 64 51.82 2.10 25.68
N GLU A 65 52.29 2.33 26.92
CA GLU A 65 51.76 1.67 28.13
C GLU A 65 50.28 2.03 28.38
N LEU A 66 49.90 3.30 28.19
CA LEU A 66 48.51 3.74 28.32
C LEU A 66 47.62 3.20 27.20
N GLY A 67 48.11 3.13 25.96
CA GLY A 67 47.42 2.50 24.84
C GLY A 67 47.23 0.99 25.02
N TYR A 68 48.20 0.32 25.63
CA TYR A 68 48.11 -1.11 25.97
C TYR A 68 47.09 -1.36 27.09
N ILE A 69 47.04 -0.49 28.12
CA ILE A 69 46.02 -0.54 29.19
C ILE A 69 44.61 -0.25 28.66
N GLN A 70 44.45 0.67 27.69
CA GLN A 70 43.14 0.96 27.08
C GLN A 70 42.59 -0.21 26.26
N SER A 71 43.46 -1.02 25.64
CA SER A 71 43.03 -2.22 24.89
C SER A 71 42.50 -3.37 25.76
N LEU A 72 42.70 -3.28 27.09
CA LEU A 72 42.21 -4.26 28.07
C LEU A 72 40.87 -3.87 28.70
N PHE A 73 40.30 -2.70 28.39
CA PHE A 73 38.99 -2.26 28.89
C PHE A 73 37.93 -2.30 27.79
N ASP A 74 37.15 -3.39 27.76
CA ASP A 74 35.89 -3.58 27.02
C ASP A 74 34.75 -2.66 27.53
N SER A 75 34.98 -1.35 27.61
CA SER A 75 33.98 -0.42 28.12
C SER A 75 33.93 0.87 27.31
N GLY A 76 33.53 0.79 26.05
CA GLY A 76 32.77 1.81 25.29
C GLY A 76 33.26 3.27 25.23
N TYR A 77 34.40 3.62 25.84
CA TYR A 77 34.92 4.97 25.98
C TYR A 77 36.41 4.93 25.65
N GLY A 78 36.73 5.16 24.38
CA GLY A 78 38.09 5.36 23.91
C GLY A 78 38.41 6.85 23.84
N SER A 79 39.44 7.30 24.55
CA SER A 79 40.05 8.61 24.32
C SER A 79 41.15 8.45 23.26
N ILE A 80 41.08 9.22 22.16
CA ILE A 80 42.13 9.23 21.14
C ILE A 80 43.12 10.36 21.46
N LEU A 81 44.38 10.02 21.72
CA LEU A 81 45.48 10.98 21.77
C LEU A 81 46.00 11.22 20.34
N LEU A 82 45.62 12.34 19.72
CA LEU A 82 46.24 12.80 18.47
C LEU A 82 47.31 13.84 18.78
N PRO A 83 48.56 13.69 18.30
CA PRO A 83 49.52 14.78 18.31
C PRO A 83 49.06 15.82 17.27
N TYR A 84 48.72 17.01 17.73
CA TYR A 84 48.44 18.15 16.86
C TYR A 84 49.76 18.93 16.66
N GLU A 85 50.32 18.90 15.47
CA GLU A 85 51.34 19.87 15.07
C GLU A 85 50.63 21.14 14.61
N PHE A 86 50.42 22.07 15.53
CA PHE A 86 50.08 23.45 15.18
C PHE A 86 51.40 24.21 15.01
N GLU A 87 51.74 24.60 13.79
CA GLU A 87 52.75 25.62 13.55
C GLU A 87 52.23 26.96 14.07
N TRP A 88 52.49 27.25 15.35
CA TRP A 88 52.49 28.63 15.85
C TRP A 88 53.93 29.05 16.08
N ASN A 89 54.29 30.15 15.42
CA ASN A 89 55.53 30.87 15.67
C ASN A 89 55.71 31.13 17.17
N TYR A 90 56.87 30.72 17.68
CA TYR A 90 57.26 30.72 19.08
C TYR A 90 57.09 32.08 19.80
N SER A 91 56.46 32.04 20.97
CA SER A 91 56.85 32.81 22.16
C SER A 91 57.03 31.82 23.32
N SER A 92 58.21 31.86 23.94
CA SER A 92 58.84 30.78 24.69
C SER A 92 58.46 30.69 26.18
N SER A 93 57.20 30.46 26.53
CA SER A 93 56.85 30.25 27.95
C SER A 93 55.47 29.63 28.22
N TYR A 94 55.04 28.60 27.48
CA TYR A 94 53.90 27.79 27.90
C TYR A 94 54.20 26.28 27.76
N LEU A 95 54.04 25.56 28.87
CA LEU A 95 54.03 24.10 28.91
C LEU A 95 52.91 23.58 27.99
N PRO A 96 53.11 22.44 27.31
CA PRO A 96 52.05 21.85 26.49
C PRO A 96 50.90 21.41 27.40
N TYR A 97 49.80 22.16 27.37
CA TYR A 97 48.54 21.72 27.93
C TYR A 97 47.93 20.71 26.96
N TRP A 98 47.91 19.44 27.36
CA TRP A 98 47.10 18.42 26.69
C TRP A 98 45.63 18.74 26.98
N GLN A 99 44.90 19.24 25.99
CA GLN A 99 43.44 19.22 26.05
C GLN A 99 43.01 17.79 25.76
N VAL A 100 42.67 17.04 26.82
CA VAL A 100 41.90 15.81 26.69
C VAL A 100 40.53 16.24 26.20
N TYR A 101 40.29 16.05 24.91
CA TYR A 101 38.94 16.13 24.38
C TYR A 101 38.20 14.88 24.84
N ASP A 102 37.48 14.99 25.95
CA ASP A 102 36.36 14.09 26.26
C ASP A 102 35.22 14.41 25.28
N PHE A 103 35.43 14.07 24.01
CA PHE A 103 34.29 13.82 23.15
C PHE A 103 33.81 12.42 23.50
N PRO A 104 32.57 12.24 23.98
CA PRO A 104 31.94 10.93 23.90
C PRO A 104 31.90 10.58 22.41
N LEU A 105 32.85 9.76 21.98
CA LEU A 105 32.74 9.05 20.72
C LEU A 105 31.62 8.04 20.93
N GLU A 106 30.37 8.49 20.75
CA GLU A 106 29.22 7.63 20.44
C GLU A 106 29.43 7.03 19.03
N LEU A 107 30.58 6.38 18.82
CA LEU A 107 30.87 5.63 17.63
C LEU A 107 30.18 4.27 17.78
N CYS A 108 29.12 4.10 17.00
CA CYS A 108 28.35 2.87 16.87
C CYS A 108 27.37 2.59 18.02
N TYR A 109 26.45 3.51 18.31
CA TYR A 109 25.12 3.00 18.63
C TYR A 109 24.64 2.24 17.39
N ARG A 110 24.36 0.95 17.60
CA ARG A 110 23.62 0.10 16.67
C ARG A 110 22.21 0.67 16.57
N SER A 111 22.04 1.83 15.93
CA SER A 111 20.72 2.32 15.58
C SER A 111 20.24 1.42 14.45
N GLU A 112 19.50 0.39 14.82
CA GLU A 112 18.64 -0.32 13.89
C GLU A 112 17.62 0.69 13.39
N SER A 113 17.96 1.40 12.31
CA SER A 113 17.01 2.25 11.61
C SER A 113 16.23 1.36 10.65
N SER A 114 14.96 1.15 10.96
CA SER A 114 14.00 0.64 9.98
C SER A 114 13.40 1.85 9.26
N GLU A 115 13.46 1.81 7.93
CA GLU A 115 12.78 2.79 7.08
C GLU A 115 11.56 2.09 6.46
N GLU A 116 10.39 2.72 6.58
CA GLU A 116 9.13 2.26 5.99
C GLU A 116 8.91 2.95 4.63
N TYR A 117 8.54 2.17 3.63
CA TYR A 117 8.28 2.61 2.27
C TYR A 117 6.90 2.14 1.84
N THR A 118 6.20 2.97 1.08
CA THR A 118 4.91 2.62 0.47
C THR A 118 4.98 2.85 -1.03
N ILE A 119 4.64 1.82 -1.79
CA ILE A 119 4.52 1.86 -3.25
C ILE A 119 3.10 1.51 -3.65
N GLU A 120 2.62 2.11 -4.74
CA GLU A 120 1.27 1.94 -5.24
C GLU A 120 1.33 1.71 -6.75
N ASN A 121 0.64 0.68 -7.23
CA ASN A 121 0.59 0.34 -8.64
C ASN A 121 -0.82 0.00 -9.09
N SER A 122 -1.13 0.43 -10.31
CA SER A 122 -2.34 0.03 -11.03
C SER A 122 -2.17 -1.33 -11.70
N PRO A 123 -3.28 -2.01 -12.04
CA PRO A 123 -3.24 -3.09 -13.02
C PRO A 123 -2.87 -2.55 -14.40
N SER A 124 -2.33 -3.42 -15.23
CA SER A 124 -1.98 -3.10 -16.63
C SER A 124 -2.60 -4.08 -17.64
N GLU A 125 -3.25 -5.12 -17.15
CA GLU A 125 -3.92 -6.15 -17.93
C GLU A 125 -5.13 -6.70 -17.16
N PHE A 126 -6.08 -7.29 -17.88
CA PHE A 126 -7.19 -8.06 -17.30
C PHE A 126 -7.35 -9.39 -18.05
N GLU A 127 -7.94 -10.39 -17.41
CA GLU A 127 -8.27 -11.67 -18.05
C GLU A 127 -9.73 -11.68 -18.51
N ASP A 128 -9.94 -11.98 -19.79
CA ASP A 128 -11.22 -11.82 -20.51
C ASP A 128 -12.09 -13.10 -20.54
N SER A 129 -11.67 -14.19 -19.88
CA SER A 129 -12.23 -15.52 -20.14
C SER A 129 -13.75 -15.62 -19.89
N GLU A 130 -14.33 -14.75 -19.04
CA GLU A 130 -15.77 -14.61 -18.79
C GLU A 130 -16.15 -13.15 -18.44
N CYS A 131 -15.52 -12.13 -19.06
CA CYS A 131 -15.67 -10.75 -18.60
C CYS A 131 -17.08 -10.19 -18.86
N GLU A 132 -17.95 -10.27 -17.85
CA GLU A 132 -19.28 -9.65 -17.82
C GLU A 132 -19.22 -8.15 -17.43
N TRP A 133 -18.01 -7.63 -17.24
CA TRP A 133 -17.73 -6.21 -17.07
C TRP A 133 -17.51 -5.57 -18.44
N ASN A 134 -18.04 -4.36 -18.61
CA ASN A 134 -17.83 -3.52 -19.78
C ASN A 134 -16.64 -2.60 -19.52
N ASP A 135 -15.81 -2.43 -20.55
CA ASP A 135 -14.61 -1.59 -20.55
C ASP A 135 -13.70 -1.77 -19.33
N PRO A 136 -13.33 -3.02 -18.95
CA PRO A 136 -12.51 -3.28 -17.76
C PRO A 136 -11.16 -2.55 -17.75
N ALA A 137 -10.57 -2.28 -18.92
CA ALA A 137 -9.32 -1.52 -19.03
C ALA A 137 -9.41 -0.08 -18.48
N ASN A 138 -10.62 0.47 -18.35
CA ASN A 138 -10.81 1.79 -17.75
C ASN A 138 -10.43 1.81 -16.25
N ALA A 139 -10.39 0.66 -15.56
CA ALA A 139 -10.00 0.59 -14.15
C ALA A 139 -8.50 0.82 -13.85
N TYR A 140 -7.69 1.19 -14.86
CA TYR A 140 -6.23 1.27 -14.78
C TYR A 140 -5.72 2.59 -14.19
N ALA A 141 -6.53 3.64 -14.17
CA ALA A 141 -6.14 4.95 -13.65
C ALA A 141 -7.35 5.71 -13.12
N SER A 142 -7.13 6.66 -12.21
CA SER A 142 -8.15 7.63 -11.79
C SER A 142 -8.24 8.71 -12.87
N ASP A 143 -9.13 8.50 -13.85
CA ASP A 143 -9.25 9.35 -15.05
C ASP A 143 -10.71 9.62 -15.49
N ASP A 144 -11.69 9.31 -14.63
CA ASP A 144 -13.13 9.43 -14.88
C ASP A 144 -13.67 8.50 -16.00
N LEU A 145 -12.85 7.61 -16.57
CA LEU A 145 -13.31 6.52 -17.42
C LEU A 145 -13.61 5.31 -16.54
N ARG A 146 -14.83 4.78 -16.65
CA ARG A 146 -15.30 3.74 -15.73
C ARG A 146 -15.44 2.40 -16.43
N ALA A 147 -14.88 1.36 -15.81
CA ALA A 147 -15.34 0.00 -16.03
C ALA A 147 -16.69 -0.17 -15.32
N TYR A 148 -17.60 -0.97 -15.87
CA TYR A 148 -18.90 -1.15 -15.23
C TYR A 148 -19.55 -2.51 -15.43
N ALA A 149 -20.35 -2.92 -14.45
CA ALA A 149 -21.11 -4.16 -14.48
C ALA A 149 -22.55 -3.94 -14.04
N SER A 150 -23.48 -4.65 -14.69
CA SER A 150 -24.90 -4.65 -14.37
C SER A 150 -25.41 -6.06 -14.05
N PRO A 151 -24.98 -6.69 -12.94
CA PRO A 151 -25.39 -8.04 -12.62
C PRO A 151 -26.92 -8.13 -12.47
N PRO A 152 -27.56 -9.17 -13.04
CA PRO A 152 -28.94 -9.49 -12.76
C PRO A 152 -29.21 -9.63 -11.26
N SER A 153 -30.47 -9.51 -10.91
CA SER A 153 -30.96 -9.68 -9.54
C SER A 153 -30.55 -11.05 -8.97
N GLY A 154 -29.80 -11.08 -7.87
CA GLY A 154 -29.29 -12.31 -7.26
C GLY A 154 -28.03 -12.90 -7.93
N ALA A 155 -27.44 -12.21 -8.91
CA ALA A 155 -26.23 -12.65 -9.61
C ALA A 155 -25.02 -11.75 -9.28
N SER A 156 -23.82 -12.22 -9.65
CA SER A 156 -22.58 -11.46 -9.59
C SER A 156 -21.79 -11.59 -10.87
N TYR A 157 -21.14 -10.50 -11.27
CA TYR A 157 -20.21 -10.44 -12.40
C TYR A 157 -18.81 -10.16 -11.89
N SER A 158 -17.79 -10.82 -12.46
CA SER A 158 -16.41 -10.66 -12.02
C SER A 158 -15.42 -10.41 -13.17
N VAL A 159 -14.32 -9.77 -12.84
CA VAL A 159 -13.17 -9.55 -13.72
C VAL A 159 -11.89 -9.73 -12.91
N ILE A 160 -10.84 -10.29 -13.53
CA ILE A 160 -9.53 -10.49 -12.91
C ILE A 160 -8.55 -9.49 -13.51
N TYR A 161 -8.00 -8.64 -12.67
CA TYR A 161 -6.94 -7.69 -12.99
C TYR A 161 -5.57 -8.25 -12.61
N LYS A 162 -4.59 -8.07 -13.51
CA LYS A 162 -3.22 -8.56 -13.38
C LYS A 162 -2.21 -7.48 -13.80
N GLY A 163 -0.94 -7.87 -13.94
CA GLY A 163 0.14 -6.98 -14.35
C GLY A 163 0.55 -5.95 -13.29
N TYR A 164 0.31 -6.25 -12.01
CA TYR A 164 0.85 -5.47 -10.90
C TYR A 164 2.34 -5.80 -10.74
N SER A 165 3.21 -4.80 -10.85
CA SER A 165 4.67 -4.98 -10.77
C SER A 165 5.28 -4.08 -9.71
N PHE A 166 5.84 -4.67 -8.65
CA PHE A 166 6.41 -3.94 -7.52
C PHE A 166 7.94 -4.09 -7.45
N ASP A 167 8.65 -2.96 -7.45
CA ASP A 167 10.12 -2.90 -7.31
C ASP A 167 10.56 -2.95 -5.83
N ILE A 168 10.26 -4.06 -5.15
CA ILE A 168 10.58 -4.26 -3.73
C ILE A 168 11.99 -4.86 -3.58
N PRO A 169 12.89 -4.27 -2.76
CA PRO A 169 14.21 -4.83 -2.47
C PRO A 169 14.15 -6.23 -1.87
N LEU A 170 15.19 -7.05 -2.10
CA LEU A 170 15.18 -8.46 -1.70
C LEU A 170 15.16 -8.63 -0.17
N GLU A 171 15.76 -7.68 0.54
CA GLU A 171 15.89 -7.61 2.00
C GLU A 171 14.67 -6.98 2.70
N ALA A 172 13.67 -6.52 1.94
CA ALA A 172 12.52 -5.84 2.52
C ALA A 172 11.54 -6.83 3.16
N GLU A 173 11.01 -6.47 4.32
CA GLU A 173 9.89 -7.15 4.98
C GLU A 173 8.59 -6.47 4.60
N ILE A 174 7.63 -7.21 4.05
CA ILE A 174 6.32 -6.67 3.66
C ILE A 174 5.44 -6.57 4.92
N GLU A 175 5.04 -5.35 5.24
CA GLU A 175 4.20 -5.07 6.40
C GLU A 175 2.73 -4.98 6.06
N ARG A 176 2.40 -4.51 4.85
CA ARG A 176 1.02 -4.27 4.45
C ARG A 176 0.80 -4.49 2.97
N VAL A 177 -0.33 -5.09 2.63
CA VAL A 177 -0.83 -5.20 1.25
C VAL A 177 -2.28 -4.75 1.25
N GLU A 178 -2.61 -3.71 0.51
CA GLU A 178 -3.94 -3.11 0.47
C GLU A 178 -4.43 -3.02 -0.97
N VAL A 179 -5.72 -3.29 -1.21
CA VAL A 179 -6.37 -3.09 -2.51
C VAL A 179 -7.28 -1.88 -2.41
N GLY A 180 -7.00 -0.87 -3.23
CA GLY A 180 -7.84 0.30 -3.40
C GLY A 180 -8.91 0.07 -4.47
N ALA A 181 -10.08 0.69 -4.30
CA ALA A 181 -11.05 0.87 -5.38
C ALA A 181 -11.65 2.26 -5.31
N GLU A 182 -11.55 3.00 -6.41
CA GLU A 182 -12.34 4.19 -6.69
C GLU A 182 -13.59 3.75 -7.46
N TRP A 183 -14.74 3.74 -6.80
CA TRP A 183 -15.93 3.07 -7.32
C TRP A 183 -17.21 3.74 -6.82
N ASN A 184 -18.33 3.53 -7.52
CA ASN A 184 -19.65 3.89 -7.04
C ASN A 184 -20.73 2.94 -7.56
N THR A 185 -21.97 3.15 -7.13
CA THR A 185 -23.09 2.31 -7.54
C THR A 185 -24.38 3.09 -7.65
N SER A 186 -25.21 2.71 -8.63
CA SER A 186 -26.50 3.36 -8.88
C SER A 186 -27.55 3.06 -7.79
N ASN A 187 -27.40 1.96 -7.07
CA ASN A 187 -28.33 1.48 -6.06
C ASN A 187 -27.61 0.88 -4.84
N PRO A 188 -27.15 1.72 -3.89
CA PRO A 188 -26.38 1.28 -2.73
C PRO A 188 -27.13 0.30 -1.81
N SER A 189 -28.47 0.25 -1.90
CA SER A 189 -29.26 -0.69 -1.08
C SER A 189 -29.12 -2.15 -1.53
N TYR A 190 -28.73 -2.39 -2.78
CA TYR A 190 -28.71 -3.74 -3.33
C TYR A 190 -27.39 -4.12 -4.01
N GLU A 191 -26.64 -3.13 -4.47
CA GLU A 191 -25.39 -3.35 -5.18
C GLU A 191 -24.20 -3.32 -4.21
N SER A 192 -23.17 -4.10 -4.52
CA SER A 192 -21.98 -4.21 -3.69
C SER A 192 -20.76 -4.59 -4.54
N LEU A 193 -19.61 -4.05 -4.16
CA LEU A 193 -18.32 -4.39 -4.76
C LEU A 193 -17.47 -5.21 -3.77
N TYR A 194 -16.82 -6.24 -4.29
CA TYR A 194 -15.89 -7.09 -3.55
C TYR A 194 -14.56 -7.11 -4.30
N ALA A 195 -13.46 -7.21 -3.54
CA ALA A 195 -12.14 -7.55 -4.07
C ALA A 195 -11.69 -8.86 -3.46
N ALA A 196 -11.10 -9.72 -4.28
CA ALA A 196 -10.36 -10.89 -3.83
C ALA A 196 -8.93 -10.83 -4.36
N VAL A 197 -7.95 -11.16 -3.51
CA VAL A 197 -6.54 -11.23 -3.91
C VAL A 197 -6.10 -12.69 -4.03
N SER A 198 -5.28 -12.96 -5.03
CA SER A 198 -4.53 -14.21 -5.20
C SER A 198 -3.04 -13.89 -5.23
N TRP A 199 -2.23 -14.80 -4.70
CA TRP A 199 -0.77 -14.70 -4.59
C TRP A 199 -0.06 -15.95 -5.15
N ASP A 200 -0.80 -16.79 -5.87
CA ASP A 200 -0.35 -18.08 -6.40
C ASP A 200 -0.87 -18.34 -7.82
N GLY A 201 -1.08 -17.26 -8.60
CA GLY A 201 -1.49 -17.35 -10.00
C GLY A 201 -2.98 -17.68 -10.17
N GLY A 202 -3.83 -17.31 -9.21
CA GLY A 202 -5.27 -17.51 -9.25
C GLY A 202 -5.76 -18.82 -8.66
N VAL A 203 -4.91 -19.59 -7.97
CA VAL A 203 -5.29 -20.89 -7.37
C VAL A 203 -6.07 -20.69 -6.07
N THR A 204 -5.61 -19.80 -5.20
CA THR A 204 -6.30 -19.42 -3.95
C THR A 204 -6.70 -17.95 -3.95
N TRP A 205 -7.83 -17.66 -3.29
CA TRP A 205 -8.42 -16.32 -3.23
C TRP A 205 -8.85 -15.98 -1.80
N HIS A 206 -8.48 -14.79 -1.33
CA HIS A 206 -9.03 -14.20 -0.10
C HIS A 206 -9.88 -12.99 -0.46
N GLU A 207 -11.16 -12.98 -0.10
CA GLU A 207 -12.13 -11.95 -0.52
C GLU A 207 -12.57 -11.03 0.63
N LYS A 208 -12.72 -9.74 0.34
CA LYS A 208 -13.27 -8.72 1.23
C LYS A 208 -14.27 -7.82 0.47
N LYS A 209 -15.20 -7.22 1.20
CA LYS A 209 -16.24 -6.33 0.66
C LYS A 209 -15.84 -4.87 0.86
N PHE A 210 -16.00 -4.02 -0.15
CA PHE A 210 -15.85 -2.57 0.00
C PHE A 210 -17.06 -1.95 0.72
N PRO A 211 -16.87 -0.86 1.48
CA PRO A 211 -17.99 -0.06 2.00
C PRO A 211 -18.87 0.42 0.85
N THR A 212 -20.19 0.26 0.97
CA THR A 212 -21.14 0.74 -0.04
C THR A 212 -21.08 2.27 -0.16
N GLN A 213 -21.02 2.78 -1.39
CA GLN A 213 -21.04 4.22 -1.66
C GLN A 213 -21.84 4.59 -2.91
N SER A 214 -22.52 5.74 -2.88
CA SER A 214 -23.29 6.31 -4.01
C SER A 214 -22.54 7.40 -4.77
N SER A 215 -21.36 7.78 -4.28
CA SER A 215 -20.43 8.72 -4.91
C SER A 215 -19.09 8.00 -5.07
N GLU A 216 -18.32 8.45 -6.05
CA GLU A 216 -16.99 7.91 -6.31
C GLU A 216 -16.00 8.41 -5.27
N ASN A 217 -15.46 7.48 -4.48
CA ASN A 217 -14.33 7.73 -3.59
C ASN A 217 -13.41 6.52 -3.57
N LEU A 218 -12.12 6.78 -3.37
CA LEU A 218 -11.10 5.75 -3.20
C LEU A 218 -11.13 5.17 -1.77
N TYR A 219 -11.33 3.86 -1.65
CA TYR A 219 -11.23 3.12 -0.38
C TYR A 219 -10.23 1.98 -0.49
N PHE A 220 -9.42 1.77 0.55
CA PHE A 220 -8.49 0.66 0.64
C PHE A 220 -9.00 -0.44 1.57
N LEU A 221 -8.90 -1.69 1.13
CA LEU A 221 -9.11 -2.89 1.93
C LEU A 221 -7.75 -3.50 2.25
N ASP A 222 -7.49 -3.75 3.54
CA ASP A 222 -6.26 -4.38 4.02
C ASP A 222 -6.31 -5.90 3.79
N PHE A 223 -5.32 -6.48 3.09
CA PHE A 223 -5.13 -7.91 2.83
C PHE A 223 -3.87 -8.49 3.49
N THR A 224 -3.25 -7.77 4.42
CA THR A 224 -2.03 -8.19 5.12
C THR A 224 -2.15 -9.58 5.74
N SER A 225 -3.31 -9.89 6.33
CA SER A 225 -3.55 -11.17 7.00
C SER A 225 -3.94 -12.32 6.05
N ALA A 226 -4.01 -12.09 4.73
CA ALA A 226 -4.48 -13.11 3.79
C ALA A 226 -3.46 -14.25 3.62
N THR A 227 -2.18 -13.94 3.74
CA THR A 227 -1.05 -14.88 3.64
C THR A 227 0.18 -14.27 4.32
N SER A 228 1.25 -15.05 4.48
CA SER A 228 2.57 -14.48 4.79
C SER A 228 3.16 -13.90 3.50
N TRP A 229 3.18 -12.58 3.38
CA TRP A 229 3.60 -11.90 2.16
C TRP A 229 5.12 -11.97 1.96
N ASP A 230 5.53 -12.26 0.74
CA ASP A 230 6.90 -12.19 0.28
C ASP A 230 6.92 -11.57 -1.14
N ARG A 231 8.11 -11.17 -1.61
CA ARG A 231 8.25 -10.55 -2.92
C ARG A 231 7.77 -11.44 -4.07
N LYS A 232 7.95 -12.77 -3.98
CA LYS A 232 7.57 -13.70 -5.05
C LYS A 232 6.05 -13.73 -5.22
N LYS A 233 5.30 -13.66 -4.11
CA LYS A 233 3.84 -13.58 -4.09
C LYS A 233 3.26 -12.30 -4.71
N LEU A 234 4.05 -11.23 -4.74
CA LEU A 234 3.71 -9.94 -5.36
C LEU A 234 4.21 -9.82 -6.81
N SER A 235 4.77 -10.89 -7.41
CA SER A 235 5.20 -10.85 -8.81
C SER A 235 3.99 -10.84 -9.75
N PRO A 236 4.10 -10.25 -10.96
CA PRO A 236 3.00 -10.19 -11.92
C PRO A 236 2.39 -11.55 -12.27
N GLU A 237 3.18 -12.63 -12.22
CA GLU A 237 2.72 -13.99 -12.52
C GLU A 237 1.89 -14.62 -11.39
N ASN A 238 2.12 -14.19 -10.14
CA ASN A 238 1.50 -14.78 -8.96
C ASN A 238 0.38 -13.90 -8.40
N PHE A 239 0.54 -12.58 -8.45
CA PHE A 239 -0.38 -11.64 -7.84
C PHE A 239 -1.50 -11.25 -8.81
N SER A 240 -2.75 -11.34 -8.36
CA SER A 240 -3.91 -10.93 -9.14
C SER A 240 -5.02 -10.42 -8.22
N VAL A 241 -5.83 -9.49 -8.73
CA VAL A 241 -6.99 -8.96 -8.01
C VAL A 241 -8.25 -9.28 -8.81
N ARG A 242 -9.17 -10.05 -8.23
CA ARG A 242 -10.49 -10.27 -8.80
C ARG A 242 -11.47 -9.30 -8.17
N VAL A 243 -12.13 -8.53 -9.01
CA VAL A 243 -13.23 -7.67 -8.58
C VAL A 243 -14.55 -8.35 -8.91
N ARG A 244 -15.51 -8.28 -7.99
CA ARG A 244 -16.84 -8.87 -8.14
C ARG A 244 -17.92 -7.86 -7.79
N ALA A 245 -18.73 -7.50 -8.78
CA ALA A 245 -19.96 -6.74 -8.58
C ALA A 245 -21.08 -7.73 -8.26
N TYR A 246 -21.83 -7.47 -7.19
CA TYR A 246 -22.95 -8.32 -6.76
C TYR A 246 -24.21 -7.50 -6.61
N ASN A 247 -25.31 -8.03 -7.14
CA ASN A 247 -26.63 -7.45 -6.98
C ASN A 247 -27.47 -8.33 -6.04
N SER A 248 -27.50 -7.95 -4.77
CA SER A 248 -28.30 -8.62 -3.73
C SER A 248 -29.80 -8.37 -3.84
N TYR A 249 -30.25 -7.56 -4.81
CA TYR A 249 -31.67 -7.41 -5.07
C TYR A 249 -32.21 -8.78 -5.47
N LEU A 250 -32.98 -9.39 -4.58
CA LEU A 250 -33.92 -10.42 -4.97
C LEU A 250 -35.19 -9.66 -5.36
N PRO A 251 -35.68 -9.78 -6.61
CA PRO A 251 -36.99 -9.24 -6.92
C PRO A 251 -37.96 -9.85 -5.89
N PRO A 252 -38.92 -9.08 -5.35
CA PRO A 252 -40.00 -9.72 -4.61
C PRO A 252 -40.53 -10.85 -5.49
N LEU A 253 -40.63 -12.08 -4.93
CA LEU A 253 -41.13 -13.27 -5.63
C LEU A 253 -42.22 -12.85 -6.60
N PRO A 254 -42.20 -13.20 -7.89
CA PRO A 254 -43.13 -12.62 -8.84
C PRO A 254 -44.60 -12.82 -8.39
N PRO A 255 -45.51 -11.92 -8.79
CA PRO A 255 -46.91 -12.06 -8.44
C PRO A 255 -47.47 -13.31 -9.11
N CYS A 256 -47.71 -14.37 -8.33
CA CYS A 256 -48.09 -15.66 -8.89
C CYS A 256 -49.49 -16.11 -8.46
N TYR A 257 -50.07 -16.97 -9.29
CA TYR A 257 -51.29 -17.73 -9.04
C TYR A 257 -50.96 -19.20 -8.83
N PRO A 258 -51.59 -19.90 -7.86
CA PRO A 258 -51.56 -21.35 -7.87
C PRO A 258 -52.36 -21.89 -9.07
N ASN A 259 -52.02 -23.09 -9.54
CA ASN A 259 -52.69 -23.71 -10.70
C ASN A 259 -54.20 -23.95 -10.51
N SER A 260 -54.69 -23.94 -9.27
CA SER A 260 -56.11 -24.08 -8.94
C SER A 260 -56.94 -22.83 -9.26
N THR A 261 -56.30 -21.71 -9.59
CA THR A 261 -56.97 -20.47 -9.99
C THR A 261 -57.44 -20.55 -11.43
N TYR A 262 -58.58 -19.95 -11.80
CA TYR A 262 -59.02 -19.86 -13.20
C TYR A 262 -59.18 -18.42 -13.67
N ILE A 263 -58.30 -18.00 -14.57
CA ILE A 263 -58.27 -16.66 -15.14
C ILE A 263 -59.18 -16.63 -16.37
N LEU A 264 -59.95 -15.55 -16.50
CA LEU A 264 -60.75 -15.31 -17.69
C LEU A 264 -59.82 -14.97 -18.86
N THR A 265 -59.98 -15.65 -19.99
CA THR A 265 -59.21 -15.47 -21.22
C THR A 265 -60.18 -15.19 -22.36
N TRP A 266 -59.73 -14.47 -23.39
CA TRP A 266 -60.49 -14.16 -24.60
C TRP A 266 -59.85 -14.88 -25.79
N ASN A 267 -60.63 -15.74 -26.46
CA ASN A 267 -60.17 -16.53 -27.60
C ASN A 267 -60.60 -15.94 -28.96
N GLN A 268 -60.83 -14.62 -29.01
CA GLN A 268 -61.36 -13.85 -30.16
C GLN A 268 -62.86 -13.94 -30.40
N THR A 269 -63.53 -15.00 -29.94
CA THR A 269 -64.98 -15.19 -30.19
C THR A 269 -65.81 -15.19 -28.90
N HIS A 270 -65.25 -15.72 -27.82
CA HIS A 270 -65.89 -15.76 -26.52
C HIS A 270 -64.83 -15.77 -25.41
N TYR A 271 -65.30 -15.55 -24.18
CA TYR A 271 -64.46 -15.68 -23.01
C TYR A 271 -64.47 -17.11 -22.48
N THR A 272 -63.30 -17.59 -22.09
CA THR A 272 -63.10 -18.92 -21.49
C THR A 272 -62.28 -18.80 -20.21
N PHE A 273 -62.60 -19.60 -19.20
CA PHE A 273 -61.78 -19.69 -18.01
C PHE A 273 -60.69 -20.74 -18.20
N LYS A 274 -59.44 -20.37 -17.91
CA LYS A 274 -58.27 -21.25 -18.01
C LYS A 274 -57.45 -21.19 -16.74
N SER A 275 -56.82 -22.30 -16.35
CA SER A 275 -55.80 -22.25 -15.31
C SER A 275 -54.56 -21.47 -15.80
N PRO A 276 -53.75 -20.87 -14.90
CA PRO A 276 -52.49 -20.24 -15.28
C PRO A 276 -51.59 -21.14 -16.15
N GLU A 277 -51.59 -22.46 -15.91
CA GLU A 277 -50.83 -23.41 -16.72
C GLU A 277 -51.36 -23.52 -18.16
N GLU A 278 -52.68 -23.42 -18.37
CA GLU A 278 -53.33 -23.53 -19.68
C GLU A 278 -53.22 -22.26 -20.53
N ILE A 279 -52.87 -21.11 -19.92
CA ILE A 279 -52.77 -19.83 -20.63
C ILE A 279 -51.49 -19.80 -21.47
N GLY A 280 -51.65 -19.65 -22.79
CA GLY A 280 -50.54 -19.51 -23.74
C GLY A 280 -50.03 -18.07 -23.84
N VAL A 281 -48.74 -17.92 -24.19
CA VAL A 281 -48.19 -16.63 -24.63
C VAL A 281 -48.93 -16.19 -25.88
N GLY A 282 -49.33 -14.92 -25.94
CA GLY A 282 -50.10 -14.32 -27.03
C GLY A 282 -51.61 -14.30 -26.79
N GLU A 283 -52.13 -15.07 -25.83
CA GLU A 283 -53.54 -15.02 -25.45
C GLU A 283 -53.91 -13.67 -24.82
N LEU A 284 -55.20 -13.34 -24.88
CA LEU A 284 -55.73 -12.10 -24.33
C LEU A 284 -56.45 -12.38 -23.01
N VAL A 285 -56.18 -11.59 -21.98
CA VAL A 285 -56.88 -11.66 -20.68
C VAL A 285 -57.40 -10.30 -20.27
N PRO A 286 -58.54 -10.20 -19.54
CA PRO A 286 -58.97 -8.95 -18.97
C PRO A 286 -57.98 -8.46 -17.91
N CYS A 287 -57.58 -7.20 -18.01
CA CYS A 287 -56.65 -6.53 -17.13
C CYS A 287 -57.16 -5.11 -16.82
N PHE A 288 -56.64 -4.50 -15.76
CA PHE A 288 -57.05 -3.15 -15.35
C PHE A 288 -55.86 -2.19 -15.32
N LYS A 289 -55.97 -1.08 -16.06
CA LYS A 289 -55.06 0.06 -15.99
C LYS A 289 -55.78 1.27 -15.40
N ASP A 290 -56.60 1.91 -16.22
CA ASP A 290 -57.53 3.00 -15.84
C ASP A 290 -58.99 2.60 -16.08
N ARG A 291 -59.18 1.56 -16.90
CA ARG A 291 -60.43 0.89 -17.24
C ARG A 291 -60.14 -0.59 -17.54
N LEU A 292 -61.19 -1.40 -17.60
CA LEU A 292 -61.08 -2.78 -18.06
C LEU A 292 -60.67 -2.80 -19.54
N THR A 293 -59.63 -3.55 -19.87
CA THR A 293 -59.18 -3.80 -21.25
C THR A 293 -58.71 -5.25 -21.40
N LEU A 294 -58.46 -5.69 -22.62
CA LEU A 294 -57.73 -6.93 -22.89
C LEU A 294 -56.22 -6.65 -22.95
N CYS A 295 -55.45 -7.50 -22.29
CA CYS A 295 -53.99 -7.50 -22.28
C CYS A 295 -53.44 -8.78 -22.87
N ARG A 296 -52.33 -8.68 -23.59
CA ARG A 296 -51.65 -9.84 -24.15
C ARG A 296 -50.73 -10.47 -23.10
N VAL A 297 -50.80 -11.77 -22.97
CA VAL A 297 -49.84 -12.56 -22.20
C VAL A 297 -48.51 -12.55 -22.95
N ILE A 298 -47.49 -11.92 -22.40
CA ILE A 298 -46.15 -11.80 -23.00
C ILE A 298 -45.17 -12.86 -22.50
N GLY A 299 -45.51 -13.51 -21.40
CA GLY A 299 -44.67 -14.52 -20.79
C GLY A 299 -45.42 -15.29 -19.72
N LYS A 300 -44.86 -16.44 -19.34
CA LYS A 300 -45.35 -17.24 -18.24
C LYS A 300 -44.18 -17.92 -17.57
N ASP A 301 -43.97 -17.65 -16.29
CA ASP A 301 -42.96 -18.34 -15.50
C ASP A 301 -43.64 -19.34 -14.56
N LYS A 302 -43.01 -20.50 -14.36
CA LYS A 302 -43.46 -21.56 -13.46
C LYS A 302 -42.48 -21.66 -12.31
N HIS A 303 -42.96 -21.50 -11.08
CA HIS A 303 -42.14 -21.56 -9.87
C HIS A 303 -42.64 -22.69 -8.98
N PHE A 304 -41.73 -23.48 -8.44
CA PHE A 304 -42.03 -24.52 -7.45
C PHE A 304 -41.46 -24.14 -6.09
N GLY A 305 -42.21 -24.40 -5.01
CA GLY A 305 -41.73 -24.14 -3.66
C GLY A 305 -42.86 -24.02 -2.64
N ASN A 306 -42.49 -23.49 -1.48
CA ASN A 306 -43.39 -23.19 -0.38
C ASN A 306 -43.77 -21.70 -0.41
N PHE A 307 -45.06 -21.41 -0.54
CA PHE A 307 -45.59 -20.06 -0.67
C PHE A 307 -46.62 -19.76 0.42
N GLU A 308 -46.56 -18.55 0.99
CA GLU A 308 -47.67 -17.98 1.76
C GLU A 308 -48.65 -17.34 0.78
N LEU A 309 -49.82 -17.98 0.61
CA LEU A 309 -50.91 -17.48 -0.22
C LEU A 309 -51.95 -16.76 0.64
N PHE A 310 -52.64 -15.81 0.01
CA PHE A 310 -53.72 -15.02 0.58
C PHE A 310 -55.02 -15.39 -0.14
N ASP A 311 -55.94 -16.02 0.59
CA ASP A 311 -57.26 -16.41 0.11
C ASP A 311 -58.27 -15.27 0.34
N VAL A 312 -58.59 -14.53 -0.70
CA VAL A 312 -59.38 -13.29 -0.64
C VAL A 312 -60.82 -13.57 -1.04
N TYR A 313 -61.75 -13.52 -0.08
CA TYR A 313 -63.18 -13.80 -0.30
C TYR A 313 -63.95 -12.55 -0.72
N VAL A 314 -64.66 -12.61 -1.86
CA VAL A 314 -65.45 -11.52 -2.44
C VAL A 314 -66.81 -12.07 -2.88
N GLY A 315 -67.90 -11.59 -2.29
CA GLY A 315 -69.23 -12.14 -2.61
C GLY A 315 -69.35 -13.62 -2.21
N SER A 316 -69.63 -14.50 -3.17
CA SER A 316 -69.65 -15.96 -3.00
C SER A 316 -68.38 -16.65 -3.53
N THR A 317 -67.42 -15.89 -4.05
CA THR A 317 -66.17 -16.44 -4.61
C THR A 317 -64.98 -16.09 -3.74
N HIS A 318 -63.84 -16.69 -4.07
CA HIS A 318 -62.55 -16.38 -3.47
C HIS A 318 -61.43 -16.53 -4.50
N ILE A 319 -60.24 -16.06 -4.18
CA ILE A 319 -59.06 -16.11 -5.04
C ILE A 319 -57.80 -16.28 -4.20
N LEU A 320 -56.92 -17.19 -4.61
CA LEU A 320 -55.62 -17.42 -3.98
C LEU A 320 -54.53 -16.65 -4.71
N LEU A 321 -53.78 -15.82 -3.98
CA LEU A 321 -52.72 -14.96 -4.52
C LEU A 321 -51.45 -15.05 -3.68
N THR A 322 -50.26 -14.96 -4.28
CA THR A 322 -49.04 -14.72 -3.49
C THR A 322 -49.11 -13.36 -2.78
N GLY A 323 -48.44 -13.22 -1.63
CA GLY A 323 -48.56 -12.00 -0.83
C GLY A 323 -48.19 -10.70 -1.53
N ASN A 324 -47.28 -10.74 -2.51
CA ASN A 324 -46.85 -9.58 -3.29
C ASN A 324 -47.72 -9.34 -4.54
N HIS A 325 -48.72 -10.18 -4.82
CA HIS A 325 -49.56 -10.08 -6.01
C HIS A 325 -50.27 -8.71 -6.05
N PRO A 326 -50.15 -7.92 -7.13
CA PRO A 326 -50.84 -6.64 -7.22
C PRO A 326 -52.33 -6.87 -7.42
N VAL A 327 -53.15 -6.12 -6.69
CA VAL A 327 -54.60 -6.11 -6.75
C VAL A 327 -55.06 -4.67 -6.87
N TRP A 328 -55.77 -4.36 -7.96
CA TRP A 328 -56.32 -3.03 -8.19
C TRP A 328 -57.50 -2.75 -7.24
N LEU A 329 -57.45 -1.61 -6.55
CA LEU A 329 -58.52 -1.13 -5.67
C LEU A 329 -59.14 0.14 -6.25
N PRO A 330 -60.36 0.07 -6.81
CA PRO A 330 -60.99 1.20 -7.50
C PRO A 330 -61.23 2.40 -6.58
N GLU A 331 -61.56 2.16 -5.31
CA GLU A 331 -61.80 3.23 -4.34
C GLU A 331 -60.53 4.03 -3.99
N LEU A 332 -59.36 3.42 -4.16
CA LEU A 332 -58.07 4.06 -3.87
C LEU A 332 -57.34 4.52 -5.14
N ASN A 333 -57.88 4.19 -6.32
CA ASN A 333 -57.25 4.41 -7.63
C ASN A 333 -55.77 3.97 -7.66
N ARG A 334 -55.45 2.83 -7.06
CA ARG A 334 -54.09 2.27 -7.01
C ARG A 334 -54.12 0.75 -6.83
N THR A 335 -53.01 0.11 -7.16
CA THR A 335 -52.76 -1.29 -6.79
C THR A 335 -52.23 -1.40 -5.37
N LEU A 336 -52.73 -2.37 -4.59
CA LEU A 336 -52.09 -2.84 -3.36
C LEU A 336 -51.62 -4.27 -3.54
N GLN A 337 -50.61 -4.69 -2.78
CA GLN A 337 -50.23 -6.11 -2.70
C GLN A 337 -51.33 -6.90 -1.98
N ALA A 338 -51.54 -8.18 -2.35
CA ALA A 338 -52.54 -9.05 -1.73
C ALA A 338 -52.40 -9.10 -0.19
N LYS A 339 -51.16 -9.13 0.33
CA LYS A 339 -50.88 -9.11 1.77
C LYS A 339 -51.29 -7.82 2.48
N SER A 340 -51.52 -6.74 1.73
CA SER A 340 -51.91 -5.42 2.24
C SER A 340 -53.41 -5.16 2.14
N LEU A 341 -54.17 -6.07 1.53
CA LEU A 341 -55.62 -5.99 1.46
C LEU A 341 -56.25 -6.13 2.86
N LYS A 342 -57.43 -5.51 3.03
CA LYS A 342 -58.17 -5.54 4.29
C LYS A 342 -59.65 -5.84 4.03
N LYS A 343 -60.29 -6.50 4.99
CA LYS A 343 -61.74 -6.69 5.01
C LYS A 343 -62.45 -5.33 4.85
N GLY A 344 -63.48 -5.30 4.00
CA GLY A 344 -64.27 -4.10 3.71
C GLY A 344 -63.79 -3.29 2.50
N MET A 345 -62.53 -3.42 2.06
CA MET A 345 -62.07 -2.79 0.81
C MET A 345 -62.86 -3.34 -0.37
N LYS A 346 -63.26 -2.48 -1.33
CA LYS A 346 -63.99 -2.93 -2.51
C LYS A 346 -63.08 -3.27 -3.67
N VAL A 347 -63.41 -4.35 -4.36
CA VAL A 347 -62.73 -4.84 -5.54
C VAL A 347 -63.73 -5.12 -6.66
N TYR A 348 -63.26 -5.13 -7.91
CA TYR A 348 -64.09 -5.53 -9.04
C TYR A 348 -64.39 -7.02 -9.01
N TYR A 349 -65.64 -7.37 -9.22
CA TYR A 349 -66.15 -8.73 -9.31
C TYR A 349 -66.98 -8.85 -10.59
N LEU A 350 -66.69 -9.86 -11.40
CA LEU A 350 -67.42 -10.11 -12.63
C LEU A 350 -68.62 -11.03 -12.33
N LYS A 351 -69.83 -10.49 -12.43
CA LYS A 351 -71.09 -11.22 -12.24
C LYS A 351 -71.95 -11.09 -13.49
N GLU A 352 -72.30 -12.21 -14.12
CA GLU A 352 -73.27 -12.25 -15.24
C GLU A 352 -72.94 -11.23 -16.34
N GLY A 353 -71.70 -11.23 -16.86
CA GLY A 353 -71.30 -10.25 -17.88
C GLY A 353 -70.90 -8.87 -17.36
N LYS A 354 -71.21 -8.53 -16.10
CA LYS A 354 -71.07 -7.17 -15.57
C LYS A 354 -70.02 -7.08 -14.48
N LEU A 355 -69.18 -6.06 -14.55
CA LEU A 355 -68.31 -5.68 -13.44
C LEU A 355 -69.12 -4.96 -12.37
N ILE A 356 -69.12 -5.50 -11.16
CA ILE A 356 -69.68 -4.89 -9.96
C ILE A 356 -68.61 -4.73 -8.89
N LEU A 357 -68.74 -3.73 -8.04
CA LEU A 357 -67.84 -3.52 -6.90
C LEU A 357 -68.40 -4.23 -5.66
N LEU A 358 -67.63 -5.18 -5.11
CA LEU A 358 -68.00 -5.89 -3.89
C LEU A 358 -66.93 -5.74 -2.81
N PRO A 359 -67.31 -5.65 -1.53
CA PRO A 359 -66.35 -5.61 -0.44
C PRO A 359 -65.71 -6.98 -0.21
N ILE A 360 -64.42 -6.99 0.13
CA ILE A 360 -63.72 -8.16 0.63
C ILE A 360 -64.36 -8.58 1.97
N LYS A 361 -64.88 -9.80 2.03
CA LYS A 361 -65.57 -10.35 3.21
C LYS A 361 -64.59 -10.91 4.25
N LYS A 362 -63.54 -11.58 3.77
CA LYS A 362 -62.57 -12.34 4.57
C LYS A 362 -61.26 -12.44 3.79
N ILE A 363 -60.14 -12.52 4.50
CA ILE A 363 -58.82 -12.83 3.92
C ILE A 363 -58.19 -13.87 4.85
N ASP A 364 -57.87 -15.05 4.33
CA ASP A 364 -57.15 -16.08 5.07
C ASP A 364 -55.73 -16.22 4.54
N LYS A 365 -54.81 -16.63 5.41
CA LYS A 365 -53.44 -17.01 5.03
C LYS A 365 -53.37 -18.53 4.89
N VAL A 366 -52.85 -19.00 3.77
CA VAL A 366 -52.75 -20.43 3.45
C VAL A 366 -51.30 -20.75 3.11
N SER A 367 -50.73 -21.75 3.79
CA SER A 367 -49.45 -22.33 3.39
C SER A 367 -49.69 -23.26 2.20
N PHE A 368 -48.97 -23.05 1.10
CA PHE A 368 -49.12 -23.81 -0.13
C PHE A 368 -47.76 -24.33 -0.59
N GLU A 369 -47.63 -25.64 -0.74
CA GLU A 369 -46.48 -26.29 -1.36
C GLU A 369 -46.89 -26.77 -2.76
N GLY A 370 -46.21 -26.29 -3.80
CA GLY A 370 -46.51 -26.69 -5.17
C GLY A 370 -46.06 -25.69 -6.22
N PHE A 371 -46.68 -25.80 -7.41
CA PHE A 371 -46.42 -24.88 -8.52
C PHE A 371 -47.31 -23.64 -8.45
N VAL A 372 -46.69 -22.49 -8.59
CA VAL A 372 -47.34 -21.20 -8.86
C VAL A 372 -46.84 -20.63 -10.18
N TYR A 373 -47.64 -19.78 -10.80
CA TYR A 373 -47.40 -19.26 -12.14
C TYR A 373 -47.48 -17.74 -12.14
N ASP A 374 -46.45 -17.09 -12.68
CA ASP A 374 -46.46 -15.67 -13.01
C ASP A 374 -46.93 -15.50 -14.46
N VAL A 375 -48.18 -15.08 -14.64
CA VAL A 375 -48.75 -14.80 -15.97
C VAL A 375 -48.44 -13.35 -16.32
N LYS A 376 -47.36 -13.15 -17.07
CA LYS A 376 -46.85 -11.82 -17.42
C LYS A 376 -47.68 -11.21 -18.52
N LEU A 377 -48.21 -10.02 -18.26
CA LEU A 377 -48.98 -9.24 -19.23
C LEU A 377 -48.14 -8.11 -19.82
N ASP A 378 -48.45 -7.73 -21.06
CA ASP A 378 -47.92 -6.51 -21.67
C ASP A 378 -48.32 -5.25 -20.89
N LYS A 379 -49.46 -5.26 -20.18
CA LYS A 379 -49.95 -4.15 -19.35
C LYS A 379 -50.60 -4.67 -18.05
N HIS A 380 -50.25 -4.06 -16.92
CA HIS A 380 -50.93 -4.07 -15.61
C HIS A 380 -51.45 -5.41 -15.06
N ALA A 381 -52.20 -5.35 -13.96
CA ALA A 381 -52.65 -6.51 -13.18
C ALA A 381 -53.90 -7.17 -13.80
N ILE A 382 -53.94 -8.50 -13.74
CA ILE A 382 -55.10 -9.32 -14.13
C ILE A 382 -56.29 -9.02 -13.21
N LEU A 383 -57.48 -8.95 -13.80
CA LEU A 383 -58.73 -8.77 -13.06
C LEU A 383 -59.22 -10.11 -12.47
N PHE A 384 -59.82 -10.06 -11.29
CA PHE A 384 -60.25 -11.21 -10.46
C PHE A 384 -60.71 -12.45 -11.22
N SER A 385 -60.00 -13.55 -10.97
CA SER A 385 -60.27 -14.93 -11.42
C SER A 385 -61.26 -15.66 -10.50
N ARG A 386 -62.00 -16.62 -11.08
CA ARG A 386 -63.01 -17.44 -10.38
C ARG A 386 -62.45 -18.86 -10.13
N PHE A 387 -63.07 -19.66 -9.26
CA PHE A 387 -62.83 -21.11 -9.19
C PHE A 387 -63.79 -21.88 -10.13
N LYS A 388 -63.36 -23.08 -10.58
CA LYS A 388 -64.03 -23.91 -11.60
C LYS A 388 -65.47 -24.30 -11.28
N GLU A 389 -65.83 -24.38 -10.00
CA GLU A 389 -67.14 -24.86 -9.51
C GLU A 389 -68.33 -23.95 -9.89
N ASP A 390 -68.05 -22.78 -10.46
CA ASP A 390 -68.97 -21.65 -10.57
C ASP A 390 -69.27 -21.24 -12.05
N LEU A 391 -68.81 -22.03 -13.03
CA LEU A 391 -68.63 -21.65 -14.44
C LEU A 391 -69.84 -21.82 -15.39
N SER A 392 -71.05 -22.12 -14.90
CA SER A 392 -72.11 -22.68 -15.76
C SER A 392 -72.93 -21.72 -16.63
N SER A 393 -72.75 -20.37 -16.66
CA SER A 393 -73.80 -19.54 -17.31
C SER A 393 -73.56 -18.09 -17.78
N SER A 394 -72.40 -17.66 -18.32
CA SER A 394 -72.34 -16.27 -18.85
C SER A 394 -71.50 -16.06 -20.11
N ASP A 395 -72.12 -15.34 -21.06
CA ASP A 395 -71.59 -14.88 -22.35
C ASP A 395 -71.09 -13.43 -22.19
N PHE A 396 -69.91 -13.12 -22.74
CA PHE A 396 -69.12 -11.94 -22.37
C PHE A 396 -68.65 -11.09 -23.57
N SER A 397 -69.22 -11.29 -24.75
CA SER A 397 -68.72 -10.86 -26.09
C SER A 397 -68.51 -9.35 -26.39
N SER A 398 -68.54 -8.40 -25.43
CA SER A 398 -68.69 -6.95 -25.74
C SER A 398 -67.60 -5.99 -25.22
N ILE A 399 -66.35 -6.40 -25.04
CA ILE A 399 -65.29 -5.51 -24.50
C ILE A 399 -64.30 -5.09 -25.62
N GLU A 400 -64.23 -3.79 -25.94
CA GLU A 400 -63.35 -3.21 -26.98
C GLU A 400 -62.00 -2.67 -26.43
N ALA A 401 -60.94 -2.74 -27.24
CA ALA A 401 -59.51 -2.55 -26.87
C ALA A 401 -58.87 -1.25 -27.41
N ILE A 402 -57.87 -0.68 -26.69
CA ILE A 402 -57.00 0.45 -27.14
C ILE A 402 -55.54 0.25 -26.66
N ASP A 403 -54.57 0.72 -27.46
CA ASP A 403 -53.11 0.50 -27.34
C ASP A 403 -52.32 1.55 -26.55
N PHE A 404 -51.22 1.13 -25.87
CA PHE A 404 -49.95 1.89 -25.66
C PHE A 404 -48.84 1.11 -24.86
N ILE A 405 -47.63 1.68 -24.88
CA ILE A 405 -46.22 1.24 -24.71
C ILE A 405 -45.71 1.09 -23.25
N PRO A 406 -44.78 0.15 -22.95
CA PRO A 406 -44.23 -0.12 -21.61
C PRO A 406 -43.12 0.84 -21.13
N PRO A 407 -42.88 0.95 -19.80
CA PRO A 407 -41.76 1.70 -19.23
C PRO A 407 -40.44 0.94 -19.34
N LYS A 408 -39.37 1.69 -19.61
CA LYS A 408 -38.00 1.19 -19.76
C LYS A 408 -37.42 0.85 -18.38
N PRO A 409 -36.80 -0.34 -18.18
CA PRO A 409 -36.10 -0.62 -16.93
C PRO A 409 -34.91 0.32 -16.77
N ILE A 410 -34.74 0.86 -15.56
CA ILE A 410 -33.56 1.65 -15.19
C ILE A 410 -32.39 0.65 -15.09
N PRO A 411 -31.34 0.80 -15.91
CA PRO A 411 -30.17 -0.07 -15.79
C PRO A 411 -29.51 0.19 -14.43
N LYS A 412 -29.35 -0.90 -13.68
CA LYS A 412 -28.67 -1.00 -12.39
C LYS A 412 -27.19 -1.25 -12.66
N THR A 413 -26.29 -0.43 -12.13
CA THR A 413 -24.86 -0.47 -12.51
C THR A 413 -23.94 -0.18 -11.34
N VAL A 414 -22.90 -1.01 -11.21
CA VAL A 414 -21.70 -0.80 -10.40
C VAL A 414 -20.60 -0.25 -11.31
N TYR A 415 -19.92 0.81 -10.90
CA TYR A 415 -18.84 1.44 -11.67
C TYR A 415 -17.53 1.38 -10.89
N LEU A 416 -16.43 1.19 -11.60
CA LEU A 416 -15.06 1.14 -11.08
C LEU A 416 -14.18 2.02 -11.98
N ASP A 417 -13.62 3.09 -11.41
CA ASP A 417 -12.72 4.03 -12.10
C ASP A 417 -11.26 3.58 -11.95
N TRP A 418 -10.86 3.17 -10.74
CA TRP A 418 -9.46 2.83 -10.49
C TRP A 418 -9.32 1.72 -9.45
N LEU A 419 -8.40 0.78 -9.68
CA LEU A 419 -8.14 -0.37 -8.80
C LEU A 419 -6.67 -0.52 -8.39
N PRO A 420 -6.09 0.45 -7.65
CA PRO A 420 -4.69 0.38 -7.25
C PRO A 420 -4.43 -0.67 -6.19
N VAL A 421 -3.19 -1.14 -6.10
CA VAL A 421 -2.70 -1.96 -5.01
C VAL A 421 -1.53 -1.25 -4.36
N ARG A 422 -1.59 -1.13 -3.04
CA ARG A 422 -0.59 -0.48 -2.21
C ARG A 422 0.17 -1.52 -1.40
N VAL A 423 1.49 -1.46 -1.43
CA VAL A 423 2.36 -2.33 -0.62
C VAL A 423 3.24 -1.44 0.26
N THR A 424 3.17 -1.69 1.57
CA THR A 424 4.06 -1.08 2.55
C THR A 424 5.08 -2.12 3.00
N TYR A 425 6.36 -1.75 2.98
CA TYR A 425 7.46 -2.62 3.39
C TYR A 425 8.50 -1.87 4.21
N LYS A 426 9.27 -2.60 5.02
CA LYS A 426 10.40 -2.09 5.80
C LYS A 426 11.70 -2.65 5.30
N ILE A 427 12.74 -1.82 5.32
CA ILE A 427 14.11 -2.25 5.10
C ILE A 427 14.88 -2.03 6.39
N GLU A 428 15.40 -3.11 6.95
CA GLU A 428 16.38 -3.02 8.03
C GLU A 428 17.75 -2.72 7.43
N ARG A 429 18.17 -1.46 7.48
CA ARG A 429 19.56 -1.12 7.18
C ARG A 429 20.42 -1.49 8.37
N LYS A 430 20.95 -2.71 8.32
CA LYS A 430 22.08 -3.08 9.18
C LYS A 430 23.29 -2.34 8.65
N PHE A 431 23.50 -1.12 9.12
CA PHE A 431 24.79 -0.47 8.99
C PHE A 431 25.81 -1.38 9.66
N LYS A 432 26.54 -2.17 8.87
CA LYS A 432 27.80 -2.73 9.33
C LYS A 432 28.62 -1.52 9.71
N CYS A 433 28.86 -1.33 11.01
CA CYS A 433 29.67 -0.22 11.43
C CYS A 433 30.96 -0.28 10.61
N PRO A 434 31.42 0.83 10.02
CA PRO A 434 32.60 0.85 9.18
C PRO A 434 33.87 0.65 10.02
N LEU A 435 33.82 -0.14 11.11
CA LEU A 435 34.98 -0.52 11.91
C LEU A 435 36.02 -1.18 11.01
N GLU A 436 35.63 -1.98 10.01
CA GLU A 436 36.57 -2.59 9.08
C GLU A 436 37.21 -1.57 8.11
N ILE A 437 36.48 -0.50 7.75
CA ILE A 437 37.01 0.62 6.94
C ILE A 437 37.89 1.53 7.81
N PHE A 438 37.47 1.81 9.05
CA PHE A 438 38.22 2.59 10.03
C PHE A 438 39.49 1.87 10.49
N GLU A 439 39.43 0.57 10.75
CA GLU A 439 40.58 -0.28 11.09
C GLU A 439 41.56 -0.34 9.92
N ASN A 440 41.09 -0.52 8.68
CA ASN A 440 41.98 -0.50 7.51
C ASN A 440 42.58 0.88 7.26
N TYR A 441 41.81 1.95 7.42
CA TYR A 441 42.30 3.33 7.32
C TYR A 441 43.35 3.63 8.40
N PHE A 442 43.11 3.24 9.65
CA PHE A 442 44.07 3.39 10.74
C PHE A 442 45.31 2.52 10.56
N ARG A 443 45.17 1.25 10.17
CA ARG A 443 46.30 0.36 9.86
C ARG A 443 47.17 0.94 8.74
N GLN A 444 46.56 1.45 7.66
CA GLN A 444 47.28 2.08 6.56
C GLN A 444 47.99 3.37 6.99
N LYS A 445 47.32 4.24 7.76
CA LYS A 445 47.92 5.50 8.25
C LYS A 445 49.03 5.28 9.27
N ILE A 446 48.85 4.37 10.23
CA ILE A 446 49.87 3.98 11.21
C ILE A 446 51.08 3.34 10.50
N SER A 447 50.85 2.48 9.50
CA SER A 447 51.91 1.90 8.67
C SER A 447 52.68 2.98 7.89
N LEU A 448 52.00 3.95 7.28
CA LEU A 448 52.64 5.05 6.54
C LEU A 448 53.45 6.00 7.44
N ILE A 449 52.92 6.35 8.61
CA ILE A 449 53.61 7.20 9.57
C ILE A 449 54.83 6.48 10.12
N SER A 450 54.69 5.22 10.57
CA SER A 450 55.82 4.44 11.08
C SER A 450 56.91 4.22 10.03
N LEU A 451 56.57 3.98 8.77
CA LEU A 451 57.57 3.72 7.71
C LEU A 451 58.33 4.99 7.29
N ASN A 452 57.66 6.15 7.21
CA ASN A 452 58.33 7.42 6.92
C ASN A 452 59.16 7.91 8.12
N TYR A 453 58.66 7.70 9.34
CA TYR A 453 59.39 8.06 10.56
C TYR A 453 60.64 7.19 10.73
N LEU A 454 60.52 5.86 10.56
CA LEU A 454 61.67 4.95 10.56
C LEU A 454 62.69 5.31 9.48
N LYS A 455 62.26 5.65 8.26
CA LYS A 455 63.18 6.04 7.18
C LYS A 455 63.92 7.35 7.46
N ASN A 456 63.25 8.33 8.04
CA ASN A 456 63.85 9.64 8.32
C ASN A 456 64.85 9.58 9.48
N TYR A 457 64.62 8.70 10.46
CA TYR A 457 65.48 8.56 11.63
C TYR A 457 66.45 7.37 11.55
N LEU A 458 66.36 6.51 10.52
CA LEU A 458 67.26 5.36 10.35
C LEU A 458 68.72 5.78 10.36
N LYS A 459 69.04 6.88 9.68
CA LYS A 459 70.40 7.40 9.60
C LYS A 459 70.88 7.94 10.95
N ASP A 460 70.01 8.60 11.71
CA ASP A 460 70.32 9.09 13.06
C ASP A 460 70.52 7.92 14.03
N PHE A 461 69.74 6.85 13.90
CA PHE A 461 69.90 5.61 14.67
C PHE A 461 71.19 4.86 14.29
N GLU A 462 71.53 4.75 13.00
CA GLU A 462 72.78 4.15 12.54
C GLU A 462 74.01 4.96 12.98
N ASP A 463 73.90 6.28 13.00
CA ASP A 463 74.96 7.19 13.45
C ASP A 463 75.12 7.17 14.99
N LEU A 464 74.02 6.98 15.74
CA LEU A 464 74.02 6.73 17.19
C LEU A 464 74.63 5.36 17.54
N ALA A 465 74.27 4.29 16.81
CA ALA A 465 74.81 2.95 17.05
C ALA A 465 76.33 2.86 16.79
N LYS A 466 76.87 3.72 15.92
CA LYS A 466 78.33 3.81 15.66
C LYS A 466 79.10 4.59 16.74
N LYS A 467 78.42 5.35 17.60
CA LYS A 467 79.03 6.12 18.69
C LYS A 467 78.66 5.51 20.06
N GLU A 468 79.51 4.56 20.47
CA GLU A 468 79.71 4.09 21.86
C GLU A 468 78.58 3.34 22.60
N TYR A 469 77.42 3.04 22.01
CA TYR A 469 76.46 2.10 22.60
C TYR A 469 76.05 1.02 21.60
N PRO A 470 76.44 -0.26 21.81
CA PRO A 470 75.95 -1.35 20.97
C PRO A 470 74.51 -1.63 21.39
N ILE A 471 73.56 -1.11 20.63
CA ILE A 471 72.20 -1.63 20.62
C ILE A 471 72.12 -2.50 19.37
N ASP A 472 72.06 -3.81 19.58
CA ASP A 472 71.82 -4.79 18.50
C ASP A 472 70.32 -4.74 18.17
N PHE A 473 70.00 -4.51 16.89
CA PHE A 473 68.64 -4.30 16.40
C PHE A 473 67.93 -5.61 16.06
#